data_AF-A0A536NMA9-F1
#
_entry.id   AF-A0A536NMA9-F1
#
_cell.length_a   1.000
_cell.length_b   1.000
_cell.length_c   1.000
_cell.angle_alpha   90.00
_cell.angle_beta   90.00
_cell.angle_gamma   90.00
#
_symmetry.space_group_name_H-M   'P 1'
#
loop_
_entity.id
_entity.type
_entity.pdbx_description
1 polymer ?
#
loop_
_entity_poly.entity_id
_entity_poly.type
_entity_poly.pdbx_seq_one_letter_code
_entity_poly.pdbx_strand_id
1 'polypeptide(L)' 'MSTSVKELVARAKSQIRNLSVAEFASEIDNGDVKLIDVREPDEVGRDGAIPGAIQAPRGMLEFWADPASPYHRA' A
#
# COMPACT_ATOMS: atom_id res chain seq x y z
N MET A 1 23.38 -3.87 -17.90
CA MET A 1 22.20 -4.74 -18.04
C MET A 1 21.02 -4.04 -17.41
N SER A 2 19.85 -4.02 -18.05
CA SER A 2 18.64 -3.46 -17.46
C SER A 2 18.05 -4.46 -16.47
N THR A 3 17.78 -4.04 -15.24
CA THR A 3 17.09 -4.86 -14.25
C THR A 3 15.64 -5.06 -14.67
N SER A 4 15.17 -6.31 -14.69
CA SER A 4 13.78 -6.62 -15.01
C SER A 4 12.83 -6.17 -13.89
N VAL A 5 11.56 -5.91 -14.25
CA VAL A 5 10.51 -5.60 -13.27
C VAL A 5 10.37 -6.70 -12.22
N LYS A 6 10.50 -7.97 -12.62
CA LYS A 6 10.43 -9.12 -11.71
C LYS A 6 11.53 -9.08 -10.65
N GLU A 7 12.75 -8.73 -11.04
CA GLU A 7 13.88 -8.60 -10.12
C GLU A 7 13.70 -7.42 -9.17
N LEU A 8 13.19 -6.28 -9.66
CA LEU A 8 12.86 -5.13 -8.81
C LEU A 8 11.83 -5.49 -7.74
N VAL A 9 10.75 -6.18 -8.12
CA VAL A 9 9.72 -6.63 -7.17
C VAL A 9 10.27 -7.66 -6.18
N ALA A 10 11.08 -8.62 -6.64
CA ALA A 10 11.68 -9.63 -5.76
C ALA A 10 12.59 -8.98 -4.71
N ARG A 11 13.43 -8.02 -5.12
CA ARG A 11 14.28 -7.26 -4.21
C ARG A 11 13.48 -6.44 -3.21
N ALA A 12 12.43 -5.73 -3.65
CA ALA A 12 11.58 -4.98 -2.74
C ALA A 12 10.92 -5.90 -1.70
N LYS A 13 10.41 -7.06 -2.13
CA LYS A 13 9.79 -8.06 -1.25
C LYS A 13 10.76 -8.62 -0.22
N SER A 14 12.06 -8.75 -0.54
CA SER A 14 13.05 -9.25 0.42
C SER A 14 13.44 -8.22 1.49
N GLN A 15 13.04 -6.96 1.35
CA GLN A 15 13.34 -5.88 2.29
C GLN A 15 12.17 -5.53 3.21
N ILE A 16 11.03 -6.20 3.06
CA ILE A 16 9.81 -5.93 3.83
C ILE A 16 9.21 -7.23 4.37
N ARG A 17 8.42 -7.13 5.44
CA ARG A 17 7.58 -8.23 5.93
C ARG A 17 6.36 -8.36 5.03
N ASN A 18 6.29 -9.44 4.24
CA ASN A 18 5.11 -9.79 3.46
C ASN A 18 4.19 -10.65 4.33
N LEU A 19 2.98 -10.14 4.63
CA LEU A 19 1.98 -10.88 5.39
C LEU A 19 1.22 -11.86 4.48
N SER A 20 0.90 -13.03 5.02
CA SER A 20 -0.19 -13.85 4.50
C SER A 20 -1.54 -13.20 4.80
N VAL A 21 -2.60 -13.67 4.12
CA VAL A 21 -3.97 -13.18 4.34
C VAL A 21 -4.43 -13.39 5.79
N ALA A 22 -4.05 -14.51 6.42
CA ALA A 22 -4.42 -14.82 7.79
C ALA A 22 -3.69 -13.93 8.82
N GLU A 23 -2.40 -13.68 8.61
CA GLU A 23 -1.64 -12.74 9.44
C GLU A 23 -2.20 -11.32 9.30
N PHE A 24 -2.50 -10.90 8.07
CA PHE A 24 -3.11 -9.59 7.82
C PHE A 24 -4.46 -9.42 8.52
N ALA A 25 -5.35 -10.42 8.46
CA ALA A 25 -6.62 -10.37 9.18
C ALA A 25 -6.41 -10.25 10.70
N SER A 26 -5.45 -10.99 11.25
CA SER A 26 -5.11 -10.91 12.69
C SER A 26 -4.58 -9.52 13.08
N GLU A 27 -3.77 -8.88 12.24
CA GLU A 27 -3.24 -7.53 12.49
C GLU A 27 -4.36 -6.47 12.44
N ILE A 28 -5.34 -6.64 11.53
CA ILE A 28 -6.53 -5.78 11.47
C ILE A 28 -7.37 -5.92 12.73
N ASP A 29 -7.60 -7.15 13.20
CA ASP A 29 -8.37 -7.42 14.42
C ASP A 29 -7.70 -6.85 15.69
N ASN A 30 -6.36 -6.78 15.70
CA ASN A 30 -5.60 -6.15 16.79
C ASN A 30 -5.75 -4.62 16.85
N GLY A 31 -6.24 -3.98 15.78
CA GLY A 31 -6.68 -2.58 15.76
C GLY A 31 -5.60 -1.50 15.68
N ASP A 32 -4.31 -1.86 15.65
CA ASP A 32 -3.19 -0.91 15.56
C ASP A 32 -2.53 -0.91 14.17
N VAL A 33 -3.36 -0.83 13.12
CA VAL A 33 -2.86 -0.80 11.73
C VAL A 33 -3.51 0.30 10.91
N LYS A 34 -2.67 1.00 10.14
CA LYS A 34 -3.12 1.87 9.05
C LYS A 34 -3.09 1.07 7.76
N LEU A 35 -4.27 0.76 7.23
CA LEU A 35 -4.40 0.05 5.98
C LEU A 35 -4.37 1.05 4.81
N ILE A 36 -3.42 0.88 3.89
CA ILE A 36 -3.27 1.72 2.71
C ILE A 36 -3.54 0.91 1.45
N ASP A 37 -4.53 1.31 0.65
CA ASP A 37 -4.82 0.73 -0.66
C ASP A 37 -4.12 1.56 -1.75
N VAL A 38 -3.14 0.95 -2.41
CA VAL A 38 -2.28 1.61 -3.42
C VAL A 38 -2.74 1.43 -4.85
N ARG A 39 -3.91 0.81 -5.05
CA ARG A 39 -4.54 0.62 -6.37
C ARG A 39 -5.04 1.95 -6.95
N GLU A 40 -5.27 1.95 -8.26
CA GLU A 40 -5.87 3.10 -8.94
C GLU A 40 -7.35 3.27 -8.53
N PRO A 41 -7.89 4.50 -8.53
CA PRO A 41 -9.26 4.75 -8.11
C PRO A 41 -10.32 3.94 -8.86
N ASP A 42 -10.10 3.70 -10.14
CA ASP A 42 -11.02 2.93 -10.98
C ASP A 42 -11.05 1.43 -10.62
N GLU A 43 -9.98 0.89 -10.06
CA GLU A 43 -9.94 -0.50 -9.54
C GLU A 43 -10.75 -0.60 -8.25
N VAL A 44 -10.55 0.36 -7.33
CA VAL A 44 -11.28 0.42 -6.06
C VAL A 44 -12.78 0.62 -6.30
N GLY A 45 -13.15 1.50 -7.23
CA GLY A 45 -14.56 1.74 -7.58
C GLY A 45 -15.26 0.53 -8.17
N ARG A 46 -14.52 -0.38 -8.82
CA ARG A 46 -15.06 -1.59 -9.45
C ARG A 46 -15.13 -2.78 -8.50
N ASP A 47 -14.03 -3.03 -7.80
CA ASP A 47 -13.83 -4.27 -7.02
C ASP A 47 -14.09 -4.07 -5.52
N GLY A 48 -14.34 -2.82 -5.10
CA GLY A 48 -14.42 -2.45 -3.71
C GLY A 48 -13.04 -2.37 -3.05
N ALA A 49 -13.02 -2.01 -1.76
CA ALA A 49 -11.84 -1.98 -0.92
C ALA A 49 -12.11 -2.67 0.41
N ILE A 50 -11.03 -3.06 1.09
CA ILE A 50 -11.10 -3.57 2.45
C ILE A 50 -11.62 -2.45 3.37
N PRO A 51 -12.63 -2.69 4.22
CA PRO A 51 -13.15 -1.67 5.13
C PRO A 51 -12.05 -1.01 5.98
N GLY A 52 -12.10 0.32 6.10
CA GLY A 52 -11.10 1.08 6.84
C GLY A 52 -9.80 1.39 6.07
N ALA A 53 -9.65 0.91 4.83
CA ALA A 53 -8.51 1.26 4.00
C ALA A 53 -8.52 2.74 3.60
N ILE A 54 -7.36 3.39 3.70
CA ILE A 54 -7.09 4.71 3.14
C ILE A 54 -6.64 4.49 1.69
N GLN A 55 -7.39 5.03 0.74
CA GLN A 55 -7.06 4.92 -0.66
C GLN A 55 -5.99 5.94 -1.06
N ALA A 56 -4.78 5.48 -1.33
CA ALA A 56 -3.64 6.31 -1.72
C ALA A 56 -2.90 5.67 -2.92
N PRO A 57 -3.22 6.06 -4.17
CA PRO A 57 -2.61 5.48 -5.36
C PRO A 57 -1.08 5.52 -5.28
N ARG A 58 -0.42 4.46 -5.76
CA ARG A 58 1.04 4.28 -5.59
C ARG A 58 1.85 5.50 -6.01
N GLY A 59 1.51 6.15 -7.12
CA GLY A 59 2.24 7.32 -7.63
C GLY A 59 2.12 8.59 -6.77
N MET A 60 1.18 8.60 -5.82
CA MET A 60 0.94 9.72 -4.91
C MET A 60 1.42 9.45 -3.48
N LEU A 61 1.84 8.22 -3.18
CA LEU A 61 2.06 7.74 -1.81
C LEU A 61 3.12 8.56 -1.09
N GLU A 62 4.26 8.81 -1.74
CA GLU A 62 5.38 9.58 -1.18
C GLU A 62 4.97 11.04 -0.90
N PHE A 63 4.21 11.65 -1.82
CA PHE A 63 3.76 13.03 -1.69
C PHE A 63 2.69 13.20 -0.61
N TRP A 64 1.89 12.17 -0.35
CA TRP A 64 0.89 12.23 0.72
C TRP A 64 1.52 11.97 2.08
N ALA A 65 2.52 11.10 2.16
CA ALA A 65 3.21 10.76 3.39
C ALA A 65 4.14 11.88 3.90
N ASP A 66 4.73 12.67 2.99
CA ASP A 66 5.67 13.74 3.35
C ASP A 66 4.96 15.00 3.87
N PRO A 67 5.17 15.44 5.14
CA PRO A 67 4.60 16.67 5.67
C PRO A 67 5.06 17.95 4.97
N ALA A 68 6.20 17.93 4.26
CA ALA A 68 6.71 19.07 3.51
C ALA A 68 6.07 19.18 2.11
N SER A 69 5.38 18.14 1.65
CA SER A 69 4.72 18.13 0.35
C SER A 69 3.44 18.98 0.38
N PRO A 70 3.16 19.79 -0.66
CA PRO A 70 1.89 20.51 -0.79
C PRO A 70 0.69 19.56 -0.95
N TYR A 71 0.94 18.29 -1.24
CA TYR A 71 -0.07 17.23 -1.36
C TYR A 71 -0.18 16.36 -0.10
N HIS A 72 0.46 16.75 1.01
CA HIS A 72 0.41 16.00 2.27
C HIS A 72 -1.04 15.75 2.72
N ARG A 73 -1.31 14.53 3.19
CA ARG A 73 -2.60 14.16 3.79
C ARG A 73 -2.35 13.57 5.18
N ALA A 74 -2.90 14.22 6.20
CA ALA A 74 -2.84 13.78 7.60
C ALA A 74 -3.87 12.68 7.90
#